data_AF-A0A961WPE6-F1
#
_entry.id   AF-A0A961WPE6-F1
#
_cell.length_a   1.000
_cell.length_b   1.000
_cell.length_c   1.000
_cell.angle_alpha   90.00
_cell.angle_beta   90.00
_cell.angle_gamma   90.00
#
_symmetry.space_group_name_H-M   'P 1'
#
loop_
_entity.id
_entity.type
_entity.pdbx_description
1 polymer ?
#
loop_
_entity_poly.entity_id
_entity_poly.type
_entity_poly.pdbx_seq_one_letter_code
_entity_poly.pdbx_strand_id
1 'polypeptide(L)'
;YTRIAGINLMVTHLRHNAKIVQMLISFRDEPTIRVQNSGPYGQPDPGLVPVWQDFAADLHARLVAGGHHEGIAFLRGFSETRQKFVRAVMLVASAFFILMPIILFIATAEPRALFALVGGIFFLVPAFRSTKANESGIYDPREAAEVFARIAEG
;
A
#
# COMPACT_ATOMS: atom_id res chain seq x y z
N TYR A 1 7.19 17.85 18.44
CA TYR A 1 6.61 16.53 18.07
C TYR A 1 5.26 16.25 18.72
N THR A 2 4.86 16.96 19.77
CA THR A 2 3.62 16.74 20.55
C THR A 2 2.30 16.83 19.77
N ARG A 3 2.30 17.40 18.56
CA ARG A 3 1.11 17.48 17.70
C ARG A 3 0.95 16.31 16.73
N ILE A 4 1.97 15.49 16.54
CA ILE A 4 1.87 14.32 15.66
C ILE A 4 0.93 13.32 16.35
N ALA A 5 -0.09 12.89 15.63
CA ALA A 5 -1.07 11.90 16.08
C ALA A 5 -0.73 10.50 15.56
N GLY A 6 -0.17 10.39 14.36
CA GLY A 6 0.17 9.11 13.77
C GLY A 6 1.07 9.22 12.55
N ILE A 7 1.79 8.13 12.29
CA ILE A 7 2.63 7.94 11.11
C ILE A 7 2.20 6.64 10.45
N ASN A 8 1.83 6.70 9.18
CA ASN A 8 1.42 5.53 8.39
C ASN A 8 2.35 5.29 7.20
N LEU A 9 2.89 4.07 7.10
CA LEU A 9 3.77 3.63 6.02
C LEU A 9 3.02 2.81 4.97
N MET A 10 3.19 3.13 3.70
CA MET A 10 2.49 2.47 2.60
C MET A 10 3.42 2.30 1.41
N VAL A 11 3.11 1.32 0.55
CA VAL A 11 3.83 1.12 -0.70
C VAL A 11 2.86 0.92 -1.86
N THR A 12 3.15 1.56 -2.98
CA THR A 12 2.45 1.30 -4.23
C THR A 12 3.39 0.57 -5.17
N HIS A 13 3.04 -0.69 -5.51
CA HIS A 13 3.75 -1.45 -6.52
C HIS A 13 3.21 -1.08 -7.89
N LEU A 14 4.09 -0.62 -8.76
CA LEU A 14 3.81 -0.32 -10.16
C LEU A 14 4.45 -1.39 -11.06
N ARG A 15 4.17 -1.31 -12.36
CA ARG A 15 4.76 -2.23 -13.35
C ARG A 15 6.29 -2.14 -13.34
N HIS A 16 6.95 -3.25 -13.70
CA HIS A 16 8.41 -3.35 -13.82
C HIS A 16 9.21 -3.09 -12.53
N ASN A 17 8.73 -3.58 -11.39
CA ASN A 17 9.38 -3.43 -10.07
C ASN A 17 9.52 -1.99 -9.57
N ALA A 18 8.89 -1.02 -10.23
CA ALA A 18 8.89 0.35 -9.77
C ALA A 18 7.97 0.47 -8.53
N LYS A 19 8.43 1.14 -7.48
CA LYS A 19 7.71 1.27 -6.21
C LYS A 19 7.62 2.73 -5.79
N ILE A 20 6.45 3.13 -5.33
CA ILE A 20 6.28 4.39 -4.59
C ILE A 20 6.16 4.03 -3.12
N VAL A 21 7.20 4.32 -2.35
CA VAL A 21 7.15 4.31 -0.88
C VAL A 21 6.56 5.62 -0.40
N GLN A 22 5.67 5.53 0.58
CA GLN A 22 4.95 6.68 1.11
C GLN A 22 4.89 6.60 2.63
N MET A 23 5.11 7.75 3.26
CA MET A 23 4.83 7.99 4.66
C MET A 23 3.79 9.09 4.78
N LEU A 24 2.79 8.85 5.61
CA LEU A 24 1.73 9.79 5.90
C LEU A 24 1.83 10.21 7.37
N ILE A 25 2.12 11.49 7.61
CA ILE A 25 2.28 12.06 8.96
C ILE A 25 1.01 12.85 9.28
N SER A 26 0.21 12.32 10.21
CA SER A 26 -1.05 12.92 10.65
C SER A 26 -0.82 13.73 11.90
N PHE A 27 -1.38 14.93 11.94
CA PHE A 27 -1.34 15.84 13.08
C PHE A 27 -2.74 15.92 13.71
N ARG A 28 -2.82 16.30 14.99
CA ARG A 28 -4.11 16.38 15.71
C ARG A 28 -5.04 17.45 15.13
N ASP A 29 -4.49 18.63 14.83
CA ASP A 29 -5.25 19.82 14.44
C ASP A 29 -4.74 20.45 13.13
N GLU A 30 -3.91 19.72 12.37
CA GLU A 30 -3.26 20.24 11.17
C GLU A 30 -3.38 19.24 10.01
N PRO A 31 -3.30 19.72 8.75
CA PRO A 31 -3.31 18.86 7.58
C PRO A 31 -2.21 17.80 7.61
N THR A 32 -2.55 16.64 7.10
CA THR A 32 -1.62 15.53 6.95
C THR A 32 -0.52 15.84 5.94
N ILE A 33 0.73 15.55 6.30
CA ILE A 33 1.86 15.64 5.39
C ILE A 33 2.10 14.27 4.75
N ARG A 34 2.30 14.26 3.42
CA ARG A 34 2.68 13.06 2.67
C ARG A 34 4.12 13.21 2.19
N VAL A 35 4.96 12.23 2.53
CA VAL A 35 6.34 12.13 2.07
C VAL A 35 6.46 10.87 1.20
N GLN A 36 6.88 11.01 -0.05
CA GLN A 36 6.96 9.89 -1.00
C GLN A 36 8.13 10.08 -1.98
N ASN A 37 8.63 8.99 -2.55
CA ASN A 37 9.75 9.00 -3.51
C ASN A 37 9.30 9.22 -4.97
N SER A 38 8.27 10.03 -5.21
CA SER A 38 7.78 10.28 -6.56
C SER A 38 8.50 11.44 -7.22
N GLY A 39 8.84 11.30 -8.50
CA GLY A 39 9.31 12.40 -9.33
C GLY A 39 8.21 13.45 -9.62
N PRO A 40 8.56 14.51 -10.37
CA PRO A 40 7.67 15.67 -10.60
C PRO A 40 6.33 15.36 -11.25
N TYR A 41 6.23 14.22 -11.96
CA TYR A 41 5.02 13.78 -12.65
C TYR A 41 4.34 12.61 -11.93
N GLY A 42 4.69 12.35 -10.66
CA GLY A 42 4.10 11.28 -9.85
C GLY A 42 4.61 9.87 -10.16
N GLN A 43 5.61 9.74 -11.03
CA GLN A 43 6.28 8.48 -11.34
C GLN A 43 7.23 8.07 -10.22
N PRO A 44 7.49 6.77 -10.01
CA PRO A 44 8.53 6.30 -9.11
C PRO A 44 9.89 6.88 -9.50
N ASP A 45 10.60 7.43 -8.52
CA ASP A 45 12.00 7.78 -8.67
C ASP A 45 12.85 6.85 -7.80
N PRO A 46 13.54 5.85 -8.39
CA PRO A 46 14.42 4.95 -7.66
C PRO A 46 15.57 5.69 -6.95
N GLY A 47 16.03 6.81 -7.49
CA GLY A 47 17.10 7.62 -6.90
C GLY A 47 16.70 8.29 -5.59
N LEU A 48 15.39 8.49 -5.37
CA LEU A 48 14.86 9.06 -4.13
C LEU A 48 14.57 8.03 -3.05
N VAL A 49 14.65 6.72 -3.35
CA VAL A 49 14.38 5.66 -2.34
C VAL A 49 15.35 5.73 -1.17
N PRO A 50 16.69 5.81 -1.36
CA PRO A 50 17.62 5.90 -0.24
C PRO A 50 17.41 7.18 0.58
N VAL A 51 17.18 8.32 -0.08
CA VAL A 51 16.91 9.61 0.59
C VAL A 51 15.64 9.54 1.44
N TRP A 52 14.59 8.92 0.91
CA TRP A 52 13.34 8.70 1.66
C TRP A 52 13.56 7.77 2.85
N GLN A 53 14.35 6.70 2.70
CA GLN A 53 14.69 5.75 3.77
C GLN A 53 15.49 6.44 4.89
N ASP A 54 16.50 7.23 4.54
CA ASP A 54 17.32 7.98 5.49
C ASP A 54 16.48 8.99 6.27
N PHE A 55 15.64 9.75 5.57
CA PHE A 55 14.69 10.67 6.20
C PHE A 55 13.76 9.94 7.17
N ALA A 56 13.20 8.80 6.74
CA ALA A 56 12.28 8.04 7.55
C ALA A 56 12.96 7.46 8.80
N ALA A 57 14.16 6.92 8.66
CA ALA A 57 14.96 6.40 9.77
C ALA A 57 15.33 7.52 10.77
N ASP A 58 15.84 8.66 10.29
CA ASP A 58 16.20 9.81 11.14
C ASP A 58 14.98 10.36 11.90
N LEU A 59 13.83 10.51 11.23
CA LEU A 59 12.60 10.95 11.87
C LEU A 59 12.19 10.02 13.01
N HIS A 60 12.17 8.71 12.78
CA HIS A 60 11.79 7.75 13.82
C HIS A 60 12.79 7.73 14.97
N ALA A 61 14.10 7.78 14.68
CA ALA A 61 15.14 7.86 15.70
C ALA A 61 14.96 9.08 16.60
N ARG A 62 14.67 10.26 16.03
CA ARG A 62 14.40 11.48 16.79
C ARG A 62 13.14 11.40 17.64
N LEU A 63 12.07 10.77 17.13
CA LEU A 63 10.83 10.59 17.90
C LEU A 63 11.02 9.66 19.10
N VAL A 64 11.80 8.60 18.93
CA VAL A 64 12.15 7.67 20.01
C VAL A 64 13.07 8.36 21.02
N ALA A 65 14.16 8.99 20.57
CA ALA A 65 15.12 9.66 21.43
C ALA A 65 14.50 10.83 22.22
N GLY A 66 13.53 11.54 21.62
CA GLY A 66 12.77 12.59 22.29
C GLY A 66 11.65 12.09 23.21
N GLY A 67 11.45 10.77 23.36
CA GLY A 67 10.39 10.21 24.20
C GLY A 67 8.97 10.45 23.69
N HIS A 68 8.80 10.85 22.43
CA HIS A 68 7.50 11.25 21.87
C HIS A 68 6.74 10.09 21.21
N HIS A 69 7.32 8.90 21.16
CA HIS A 69 6.76 7.73 20.48
C HIS A 69 5.50 7.16 21.17
N GLU A 70 5.37 7.29 22.49
CA GLU A 70 4.23 6.70 23.23
C GLU A 70 2.87 7.34 22.89
N GLY A 71 2.86 8.57 22.39
CA GLY A 71 1.65 9.31 22.02
C GLY A 71 1.31 9.28 20.52
N ILE A 72 2.08 8.54 19.71
CA ILE A 72 1.98 8.50 18.25
C ILE A 72 1.57 7.10 17.80
N ALA A 73 0.53 7.00 16.98
CA ALA A 73 0.16 5.74 16.34
C ALA A 73 1.08 5.43 15.16
N PHE A 74 1.86 4.35 15.24
CA PHE A 74 2.72 3.88 14.15
C PHE A 74 2.02 2.75 13.39
N LEU A 75 1.54 3.08 12.19
CA LEU A 75 0.70 2.20 11.36
C LEU A 75 1.38 1.85 10.04
N ARG A 76 1.03 0.71 9.47
CA ARG A 76 1.44 0.33 8.11
C ARG A 76 0.25 -0.15 7.29
N GLY A 77 0.38 -0.01 5.99
CA GLY A 77 -0.59 -0.46 5.00
C GLY A 77 -1.83 0.43 4.91
N PHE A 78 -2.84 -0.09 4.21
CA PHE A 78 -4.12 0.59 4.03
C PHE A 78 -4.87 0.69 5.37
N SER A 79 -5.65 1.76 5.52
CA SER A 79 -6.60 1.86 6.64
C SER A 79 -7.58 0.67 6.61
N GLU A 80 -8.07 0.26 7.77
CA GLU A 80 -8.99 -0.88 7.88
C GLU A 80 -10.23 -0.70 6.99
N THR A 81 -10.79 0.51 6.95
CA THR A 81 -11.91 0.88 6.08
C THR A 81 -11.55 0.69 4.60
N ARG A 82 -10.38 1.17 4.17
CA ARG A 82 -9.93 1.01 2.79
C ARG A 82 -9.72 -0.46 2.44
N GLN A 83 -9.20 -1.28 3.36
CA GLN A 83 -9.06 -2.71 3.12
C GLN A 83 -10.39 -3.43 2.98
N LYS A 84 -11.35 -3.17 3.87
CA LYS A 84 -12.70 -3.74 3.77
C LYS A 84 -13.34 -3.38 2.43
N PHE A 85 -13.23 -2.11 2.04
CA PHE A 85 -13.73 -1.63 0.76
C PHE A 85 -13.05 -2.34 -0.44
N VAL A 86 -11.72 -2.38 -0.48
CA VAL A 86 -10.98 -3.04 -1.57
C VAL A 86 -11.28 -4.54 -1.63
N ARG A 87 -11.38 -5.24 -0.48
CA ARG A 87 -11.77 -6.65 -0.43
C ARG A 87 -13.19 -6.87 -1.00
N ALA A 88 -14.14 -6.01 -0.66
CA ALA A 88 -15.49 -6.09 -1.20
C ALA A 88 -15.51 -5.89 -2.74
N VAL A 89 -14.80 -4.88 -3.24
CA VAL A 89 -14.66 -4.63 -4.69
C VAL A 89 -13.98 -5.81 -5.38
N MET A 90 -12.94 -6.39 -4.79
CA MET A 90 -12.25 -7.56 -5.34
C MET A 90 -13.16 -8.79 -5.42
N LEU A 91 -14.04 -8.98 -4.45
CA LEU A 91 -15.02 -10.08 -4.45
C LEU A 91 -16.03 -9.91 -5.59
N VAL A 92 -16.59 -8.71 -5.73
CA VAL A 92 -17.53 -8.39 -6.81
C VAL A 92 -16.85 -8.54 -8.17
N ALA A 93 -15.65 -7.99 -8.34
CA ALA A 93 -14.90 -8.09 -9.59
C ALA A 93 -14.55 -9.55 -9.93
N SER A 94 -14.17 -10.38 -8.95
CA SER A 94 -13.93 -11.80 -9.17
C SER A 94 -15.19 -12.54 -9.62
N ALA A 95 -16.36 -12.18 -9.09
CA ALA A 95 -17.63 -12.76 -9.55
C ALA A 95 -17.89 -12.43 -11.04
N PHE A 96 -17.70 -11.18 -11.46
CA PHE A 96 -17.95 -10.77 -12.84
C PHE A 96 -16.91 -11.23 -13.84
N PHE A 97 -15.64 -11.28 -13.45
CA PHE A 97 -14.54 -11.54 -14.38
C PHE A 97 -13.99 -12.97 -14.30
N ILE A 98 -14.39 -13.75 -13.30
CA ILE A 98 -13.97 -15.16 -13.16
C ILE A 98 -15.19 -16.06 -13.21
N LEU A 99 -16.13 -15.92 -12.26
CA LEU A 99 -17.26 -16.85 -12.16
C LEU A 99 -18.19 -16.74 -13.38
N MET A 100 -18.58 -15.53 -13.77
CA MET A 100 -19.49 -15.31 -14.89
C MET A 100 -18.96 -15.89 -16.23
N PRO A 101 -17.71 -15.62 -16.67
CA PRO A 101 -17.13 -16.23 -17.86
C PRO A 101 -17.13 -17.76 -17.85
N ILE A 102 -16.85 -18.36 -16.68
CA ILE A 102 -16.84 -19.82 -16.52
C ILE A 102 -18.26 -20.38 -16.66
N ILE A 103 -19.24 -19.77 -15.99
CA ILE A 103 -20.65 -20.19 -16.07
C ILE A 103 -21.16 -20.06 -17.50
N LEU A 104 -20.88 -18.94 -18.17
CA LEU A 104 -21.24 -18.71 -19.56
C LEU A 104 -20.61 -19.76 -20.48
N PHE A 105 -19.32 -20.04 -20.32
CA PHE A 105 -18.65 -21.08 -21.10
C PHE A 105 -19.28 -22.46 -20.90
N ILE A 106 -19.62 -22.85 -19.66
CA ILE A 106 -20.26 -24.13 -19.38
C ILE A 106 -21.66 -24.20 -20.00
N ALA A 107 -22.42 -23.10 -19.96
CA ALA A 107 -23.79 -23.05 -20.45
C ALA A 107 -23.88 -22.97 -21.99
N THR A 108 -22.99 -22.24 -22.64
CA THR A 108 -23.04 -21.97 -24.09
C THR A 108 -22.04 -22.79 -24.89
N ALA A 109 -21.05 -23.41 -24.25
CA ALA A 109 -19.88 -24.03 -24.87
C ALA A 109 -19.08 -23.06 -25.79
N GLU A 110 -19.26 -21.75 -25.65
CA GLU A 110 -18.57 -20.75 -26.47
C GLU A 110 -17.24 -20.30 -25.84
N PRO A 111 -16.08 -20.63 -26.45
CA PRO A 111 -14.77 -20.28 -25.89
C PRO A 111 -14.53 -18.77 -25.79
N ARG A 112 -15.25 -17.97 -26.59
CA ARG A 112 -15.15 -16.50 -26.57
C ARG A 112 -15.55 -15.89 -25.23
N ALA A 113 -16.42 -16.57 -24.47
CA ALA A 113 -16.79 -16.14 -23.11
C ALA A 113 -15.57 -16.06 -22.18
N LEU A 114 -14.53 -16.88 -22.40
CA LEU A 114 -13.33 -16.93 -21.58
C LEU A 114 -12.37 -15.75 -21.82
N PHE A 115 -12.56 -14.90 -22.84
CA PHE A 115 -11.69 -13.73 -23.01
C PHE A 115 -11.76 -12.75 -21.83
N ALA A 116 -12.95 -12.61 -21.23
CA ALA A 116 -13.14 -11.80 -20.03
C ALA A 116 -12.35 -12.35 -18.82
N LEU A 117 -12.12 -13.66 -18.77
CA LEU A 117 -11.29 -14.31 -17.74
C LEU A 117 -9.85 -13.82 -17.80
N VAL A 118 -9.28 -13.76 -19.00
CA VAL A 118 -7.89 -13.32 -19.21
C VAL A 118 -7.72 -11.86 -18.78
N GLY A 119 -8.64 -10.99 -19.22
CA GLY A 119 -8.67 -9.59 -18.78
C GLY A 119 -8.82 -9.47 -17.26
N GLY A 120 -9.75 -10.23 -16.69
CA GLY A 120 -9.99 -10.34 -15.26
C GLY A 120 -8.73 -10.65 -14.47
N ILE A 121 -8.02 -11.72 -14.84
CA ILE A 121 -6.76 -12.13 -14.20
C ILE A 121 -5.71 -11.01 -14.28
N PHE A 122 -5.58 -10.38 -15.45
CA PHE A 122 -4.62 -9.28 -15.67
C PHE A 122 -4.85 -8.08 -14.75
N PHE A 123 -6.11 -7.78 -14.39
CA PHE A 123 -6.45 -6.69 -13.48
C PHE A 123 -6.47 -7.11 -12.00
N LEU A 124 -7.00 -8.29 -11.69
CA LEU A 124 -7.20 -8.76 -10.31
C LEU A 124 -5.89 -9.16 -9.63
N VAL A 125 -4.96 -9.82 -10.34
CA VAL A 125 -3.71 -10.30 -9.72
C VAL A 125 -2.85 -9.14 -9.19
N PRO A 126 -2.57 -8.06 -9.95
CA PRO A 126 -1.84 -6.91 -9.43
C PRO A 126 -2.56 -6.22 -8.26
N ALA A 127 -3.88 -6.07 -8.35
CA ALA A 127 -4.69 -5.46 -7.29
C ALA A 127 -4.65 -6.29 -5.99
N PHE A 128 -4.74 -7.62 -6.10
CA PHE A 128 -4.62 -8.53 -4.97
C PHE A 128 -3.23 -8.44 -4.32
N ARG A 129 -2.17 -8.48 -5.13
CA ARG A 129 -0.78 -8.34 -4.63
C ARG A 129 -0.56 -7.03 -3.91
N SER A 130 -1.02 -5.90 -4.48
CA SER A 130 -0.92 -4.59 -3.84
C SER A 130 -1.70 -4.53 -2.53
N THR A 131 -2.89 -5.13 -2.46
CA THR A 131 -3.70 -5.18 -1.23
C THR A 131 -3.01 -6.00 -0.14
N LYS A 132 -2.43 -7.14 -0.51
CA LYS A 132 -1.70 -8.02 0.42
C LYS A 132 -0.42 -7.35 0.94
N ALA A 133 0.33 -6.67 0.07
CA ALA A 133 1.52 -5.92 0.47
C ALA A 133 1.21 -4.74 1.40
N ASN A 134 -0.01 -4.20 1.34
CA ASN A 134 -0.49 -3.13 2.20
C ASN A 134 -1.46 -3.64 3.28
N GLU A 135 -1.25 -4.85 3.79
CA GLU A 135 -1.97 -5.35 4.95
C GLU A 135 -1.79 -4.42 6.16
N SER A 136 -2.86 -4.28 6.95
CA SER A 136 -2.94 -3.23 7.95
C SER A 136 -2.22 -3.75 9.17
N GLY A 137 -1.38 -2.93 9.78
CA GLY A 137 -0.66 -3.34 10.96
C GLY A 137 -0.17 -2.17 11.77
N ILE A 138 0.22 -2.49 12.99
CA ILE A 138 0.97 -1.60 13.88
C ILE A 138 2.44 -2.04 13.79
N TYR A 139 3.36 -1.10 13.89
CA TYR A 139 4.79 -1.41 13.95
C TYR A 139 5.48 -0.65 15.08
N ASP A 140 6.57 -1.20 15.61
CA ASP A 140 7.40 -0.49 16.57
C ASP A 140 8.30 0.52 15.82
N PRO A 141 8.29 1.82 16.18
CA PRO A 141 9.16 2.82 15.55
C PRO A 141 10.67 2.50 15.68
N ARG A 142 11.07 1.67 16.63
CA ARG A 142 12.47 1.20 16.80
C ARG A 142 12.87 0.18 15.74
N GLU A 143 11.89 -0.51 15.16
CA GLU A 143 12.06 -1.47 14.06
C GLU A 143 11.74 -0.84 12.69
N ALA A 144 11.57 0.49 12.62
CA ALA A 144 11.11 1.17 11.41
C ALA A 144 12.00 0.84 10.20
N ALA A 145 13.32 0.76 10.37
CA ALA A 145 14.28 0.37 9.33
C ALA A 145 13.97 -1.01 8.71
N GLU A 146 13.69 -2.01 9.54
CA GLU A 146 13.35 -3.36 9.08
C GLU A 146 11.97 -3.42 8.45
N VAL A 147 11.02 -2.61 8.97
CA VAL A 147 9.69 -2.46 8.36
C VAL A 147 9.82 -1.82 6.97
N PHE A 148 10.69 -0.81 6.80
CA PHE A 148 10.97 -0.20 5.49
C PHE A 148 11.59 -1.20 4.53
N ALA A 149 12.59 -1.97 4.97
CA ALA A 149 13.22 -2.99 4.12
C ALA A 149 12.19 -4.02 3.64
N ARG A 150 11.35 -4.56 4.54
CA ARG A 150 10.29 -5.51 4.19
C ARG A 150 9.26 -4.93 3.23
N ILE A 151 8.83 -3.69 3.45
CA ILE A 151 7.87 -3.00 2.58
C ILE A 151 8.49 -2.68 1.21
N ALA A 152 9.78 -2.37 1.17
CA ALA A 152 10.52 -2.10 -0.06
C ALA A 152 10.88 -3.38 -0.84
N GLU A 153 10.93 -4.55 -0.21
CA GLU A 153 11.24 -5.85 -0.85
C GLU A 153 10.02 -6.60 -1.37
N GLY A 154 8.88 -6.56 -0.64
CA GLY A 154 7.62 -7.23 -1.02
C GLY A 154 7.04 -6.80 -2.37
#